data_AF-A0A8S9N7V2-F1
#
_entry.id   AF-A0A8S9N7V2-F1
#
_cell.length_a   1.000
_cell.length_b   1.000
_cell.length_c   1.000
_cell.angle_alpha   90.00
_cell.angle_beta   90.00
_cell.angle_gamma   90.00
#
_symmetry.space_group_name_H-M   'P 1'
#
loop_
_entity.id
_entity.type
_entity.pdbx_description
1 polymer ?
#
loop_
_entity_poly.entity_id
_entity_poly.type
_entity_poly.pdbx_seq_one_letter_code
_entity_poly.pdbx_strand_id
1 'polypeptide(L)'
;MFQSSGSISSLRILVLWPGHPVRPHSHIKMDNFYTSKFLFAKKSGSECFRKVVRMYKTLLGRYIDLYFQMHDEKAVTCEEDFFAAMRDANNADFANFLQYFYWSGTPVVKMVSSYDAEARTFSLKFSHEIPLTPGQPTKEPTLIPVVIGLLDSSGKDITLSSVYHDGTQKTISSSSTILRVTKVSQESFFKPKCGM
;
A
#
# COMPACT_ATOMS: atom_id res chain seq x y z
N MET A 1 10.03 12.81 -28.16
CA MET A 1 8.95 13.49 -28.91
C MET A 1 7.99 12.39 -29.36
N PHE A 2 6.91 12.14 -28.61
CA PHE A 2 5.91 11.12 -28.95
C PHE A 2 4.66 11.84 -29.47
N GLN A 3 4.43 11.78 -30.78
CA GLN A 3 3.20 12.28 -31.41
C GLN A 3 2.37 11.09 -31.89
N SER A 4 1.30 10.76 -31.17
CA SER A 4 0.03 10.32 -31.74
C SER A 4 -1.09 10.56 -30.73
N SER A 5 -2.22 11.03 -31.23
CA SER A 5 -3.43 11.43 -30.50
C SER A 5 -3.86 10.39 -29.45
N GLY A 6 -3.85 10.76 -28.16
CA GLY A 6 -4.26 9.90 -27.05
C GLY A 6 -3.15 9.10 -26.36
N SER A 7 -1.88 9.46 -26.60
CA SER A 7 -0.72 8.78 -26.02
C SER A 7 -0.65 8.95 -24.48
N ILE A 8 -0.61 7.83 -23.75
CA ILE A 8 -0.28 7.80 -22.31
C ILE A 8 1.10 8.44 -22.17
N SER A 9 1.18 9.59 -21.49
CA SER A 9 2.43 10.35 -21.40
C SER A 9 3.20 10.03 -20.12
N SER A 10 2.48 9.73 -19.05
CA SER A 10 3.05 9.62 -17.71
C SER A 10 2.16 8.79 -16.79
N LEU A 11 2.75 8.33 -15.69
CA LEU A 11 2.09 7.53 -14.67
C LEU A 11 2.10 8.26 -13.32
N ARG A 12 0.96 8.31 -12.65
CA ARG A 12 0.89 8.74 -11.25
C ARG A 12 0.97 7.53 -10.34
N ILE A 13 2.02 7.49 -9.51
CA ILE A 13 2.29 6.39 -8.58
C ILE A 13 2.33 6.93 -7.17
N LEU A 14 1.58 6.29 -6.27
CA LEU A 14 1.72 6.52 -4.83
C LEU A 14 1.94 5.17 -4.14
N VAL A 15 3.17 4.95 -3.67
CA VAL A 15 3.51 3.80 -2.82
C VAL A 15 3.21 4.16 -1.37
N LEU A 16 2.40 3.36 -0.69
CA LEU A 16 2.08 3.58 0.71
C LEU A 16 2.99 2.73 1.61
N TRP A 17 3.86 3.37 2.39
CA TRP A 17 4.75 2.69 3.33
C TRP A 17 5.01 3.50 4.63
N PRO A 18 4.97 2.87 5.82
CA PRO A 18 5.19 3.55 7.11
C PRO A 18 6.61 4.12 7.29
N GLY A 19 7.66 3.36 6.97
CA GLY A 19 9.08 3.78 6.99
C GLY A 19 9.90 3.24 8.16
N HIS A 20 9.24 2.99 9.30
CA HIS A 20 9.81 2.44 10.54
C HIS A 20 8.73 1.64 11.27
N PRO A 21 9.10 0.68 12.14
CA PRO A 21 8.11 -0.19 12.77
C PRO A 21 7.22 0.63 13.69
N VAL A 22 5.93 0.29 13.74
CA VAL A 22 4.95 0.97 14.62
C VAL A 22 5.32 0.77 16.09
N ARG A 23 5.92 -0.39 16.43
CA ARG A 23 6.28 -0.75 17.79
C ARG A 23 7.80 -0.84 17.98
N PRO A 24 8.39 -0.15 18.99
CA PRO A 24 9.77 -0.36 19.40
C PRO A 24 9.95 -1.73 20.08
N HIS A 25 11.01 -2.47 19.75
CA HIS A 25 11.29 -3.83 20.25
C HIS A 25 11.73 -3.89 21.73
N SER A 26 12.15 -2.78 22.36
CA SER A 26 12.59 -2.79 23.76
C SER A 26 12.35 -1.45 24.45
N HIS A 27 12.04 -1.49 25.75
CA HIS A 27 11.87 -0.33 26.61
C HIS A 27 12.61 -0.59 27.93
N ILE A 28 13.39 0.38 28.39
CA ILE A 28 14.28 0.20 29.55
C ILE A 28 13.55 0.48 30.87
N LYS A 29 12.57 1.42 30.90
CA LYS A 29 11.75 1.78 32.09
C LYS A 29 10.47 2.53 31.69
N MET A 30 9.38 2.32 32.44
CA MET A 30 8.07 2.98 32.20
C MET A 30 8.15 4.51 32.34
N ASP A 31 8.98 5.02 33.25
CA ASP A 31 9.16 6.47 33.47
C ASP A 31 9.71 7.21 32.25
N ASN A 32 10.34 6.50 31.31
CA ASN A 32 10.85 7.09 30.08
C ASN A 32 9.74 7.38 29.05
N PHE A 33 8.49 6.91 29.24
CA PHE A 33 7.36 7.14 28.31
C PHE A 33 6.99 8.62 28.13
N TYR A 34 7.45 9.51 29.01
CA TYR A 34 7.15 10.94 28.94
C TYR A 34 8.37 11.81 28.63
N THR A 35 9.53 11.20 28.35
CA THR A 35 10.71 11.99 27.95
C THR A 35 10.60 12.48 26.52
N SER A 36 11.21 13.64 26.23
CA SER A 36 11.25 14.27 24.90
C SER A 36 11.80 13.35 23.80
N LYS A 37 12.76 12.46 24.12
CA LYS A 37 13.26 11.43 23.19
C LYS A 37 12.20 10.37 22.86
N PHE A 38 11.44 9.94 23.85
CA PHE A 38 10.34 9.01 23.64
C PHE A 38 9.16 9.68 22.93
N LEU A 39 8.85 10.94 23.23
CA LEU A 39 7.84 11.72 22.50
C LEU A 39 8.22 11.94 21.03
N PHE A 40 9.51 12.13 20.72
CA PHE A 40 10.01 12.18 19.34
C PHE A 40 9.85 10.82 18.64
N ALA A 41 10.22 9.73 19.30
CA ALA A 41 9.96 8.37 18.82
C ALA A 41 8.45 8.09 18.68
N LYS A 42 7.59 8.66 19.54
CA LYS A 42 6.13 8.60 19.46
C LYS A 42 5.57 9.42 18.31
N LYS A 43 6.12 10.60 17.98
CA LYS A 43 5.74 11.36 16.77
C LYS A 43 6.03 10.53 15.52
N SER A 44 7.17 9.84 15.50
CA SER A 44 7.48 8.85 14.48
C SER A 44 6.47 7.67 14.53
N GLY A 45 6.18 7.12 15.71
CA GLY A 45 5.22 6.02 15.89
C GLY A 45 3.79 6.38 15.45
N SER A 46 3.29 7.57 15.79
CA SER A 46 1.98 8.08 15.40
C SER A 46 1.90 8.37 13.91
N GLU A 47 2.98 8.87 13.30
CA GLU A 47 3.05 9.03 11.84
C GLU A 47 3.04 7.67 11.12
N CYS A 48 3.71 6.65 11.68
CA CYS A 48 3.65 5.29 11.16
C CYS A 48 2.26 4.67 11.30
N PHE A 49 1.66 4.77 12.48
CA PHE A 49 0.30 4.30 12.71
C PHE A 49 -0.68 5.04 11.79
N ARG A 50 -0.55 6.36 11.61
CA ARG A 50 -1.34 7.16 10.67
C ARG A 50 -1.20 6.65 9.23
N LYS A 51 0.01 6.27 8.81
CA LYS A 51 0.24 5.69 7.48
C LYS A 51 -0.38 4.29 7.35
N VAL A 52 -0.27 3.44 8.37
CA VAL A 52 -0.92 2.11 8.42
C VAL A 52 -2.45 2.26 8.34
N VAL A 53 -3.03 3.15 9.15
CA VAL A 53 -4.46 3.50 9.13
C VAL A 53 -4.87 4.05 7.77
N ARG A 54 -4.04 4.89 7.13
CA ARG A 54 -4.28 5.36 5.76
C ARG A 54 -4.27 4.22 4.75
N MET A 55 -3.38 3.24 4.89
CA MET A 55 -3.34 2.07 4.03
C MET A 55 -4.60 1.21 4.20
N TYR A 56 -5.05 0.96 5.43
CA TYR A 56 -6.32 0.29 5.69
C TYR A 56 -7.50 1.07 5.10
N LYS A 57 -7.54 2.40 5.27
CA LYS A 57 -8.55 3.24 4.63
C LYS A 57 -8.54 3.12 3.11
N THR A 58 -7.37 3.09 2.50
CA THR A 58 -7.22 2.93 1.05
C THR A 58 -7.67 1.54 0.59
N LEU A 59 -7.34 0.48 1.34
CA LEU A 59 -7.66 -0.91 0.97
C LEU A 59 -9.12 -1.31 1.24
N LEU A 60 -9.71 -0.80 2.32
CA LEU A 60 -10.97 -1.27 2.90
C LEU A 60 -12.10 -0.23 2.82
N GLY A 61 -11.76 1.06 2.81
CA GLY A 61 -12.74 2.16 2.84
C GLY A 61 -13.42 2.31 4.21
N ARG A 62 -14.19 1.31 4.65
CA ARG A 62 -14.92 1.25 5.93
C ARG A 62 -14.33 0.16 6.83
N TYR A 63 -13.77 0.57 7.95
CA TYR A 63 -13.09 -0.36 8.86
C TYR A 63 -13.21 0.04 10.33
N ILE A 64 -13.37 1.33 10.61
CA ILE A 64 -13.29 1.86 11.97
C ILE A 64 -14.58 1.63 12.75
N ASP A 65 -15.73 1.58 12.07
CA ASP A 65 -17.04 1.40 12.70
C ASP A 65 -17.14 0.05 13.41
N LEU A 66 -16.70 -1.03 12.75
CA LEU A 66 -16.67 -2.38 13.32
C LEU A 66 -15.62 -2.54 14.42
N TYR A 67 -14.48 -1.86 14.30
CA TYR A 67 -13.47 -1.84 15.37
C TYR A 67 -14.04 -1.26 16.66
N PHE A 68 -14.72 -0.10 16.58
CA PHE A 68 -15.38 0.48 17.75
C PHE A 68 -16.50 -0.42 18.30
N GLN A 69 -17.32 -1.03 17.43
CA GLN A 69 -18.38 -1.94 17.88
C GLN A 69 -17.87 -3.15 18.67
N MET A 70 -16.71 -3.73 18.31
CA MET A 70 -16.20 -4.94 18.96
C MET A 70 -15.40 -4.66 20.24
N HIS A 71 -14.79 -3.49 20.31
CA HIS A 71 -13.74 -3.16 21.29
C HIS A 71 -14.04 -1.93 22.14
N ASP A 72 -15.26 -1.40 22.10
CA ASP A 72 -15.66 -0.34 23.02
C ASP A 72 -15.47 -0.79 24.47
N GLU A 73 -14.91 0.10 25.28
CA GLU A 73 -14.61 -0.11 26.71
C GLU A 73 -13.67 -1.29 27.05
N LYS A 74 -12.95 -1.86 26.07
CA LYS A 74 -12.00 -2.97 26.30
C LYS A 74 -10.54 -2.54 26.20
N ALA A 75 -9.68 -3.13 27.03
CA ALA A 75 -8.25 -3.08 26.83
C ALA A 75 -7.88 -3.98 25.64
N VAL A 76 -7.38 -3.37 24.56
CA VAL A 76 -7.09 -4.07 23.30
C VAL A 76 -5.63 -3.95 22.89
N THR A 77 -5.15 -4.97 22.22
CA THR A 77 -3.84 -5.02 21.60
C THR A 77 -3.89 -4.37 20.20
N CYS A 78 -2.87 -3.60 19.85
CA CYS A 78 -2.79 -2.96 18.53
C CYS A 78 -2.54 -3.97 17.39
N GLU A 79 -2.06 -5.16 17.71
CA GLU A 79 -1.60 -6.16 16.73
C GLU A 79 -2.73 -7.16 16.44
N GLU A 80 -3.23 -7.86 17.47
CA GLU A 80 -4.18 -8.96 17.29
C GLU A 80 -5.62 -8.45 17.17
N ASP A 81 -6.07 -7.61 18.11
CA ASP A 81 -7.47 -7.15 18.16
C ASP A 81 -7.79 -6.19 17.01
N PHE A 82 -6.90 -5.23 16.73
CA PHE A 82 -7.07 -4.32 15.60
C PHE A 82 -7.07 -5.10 14.28
N PHE A 83 -6.15 -6.04 14.09
CA PHE A 83 -6.08 -6.84 12.87
C PHE A 83 -7.31 -7.73 12.68
N ALA A 84 -7.72 -8.45 13.74
CA ALA A 84 -8.91 -9.29 13.74
C ALA A 84 -10.13 -8.47 13.34
N ALA A 85 -10.28 -7.26 13.89
CA ALA A 85 -11.37 -6.38 13.54
C ALA A 85 -11.38 -5.96 12.06
N MET A 86 -10.22 -5.64 11.49
CA MET A 86 -10.10 -5.28 10.07
C MET A 86 -10.44 -6.45 9.15
N ARG A 87 -9.94 -7.65 9.50
CA ARG A 87 -10.17 -8.89 8.77
C ARG A 87 -11.64 -9.25 8.77
N ASP A 88 -12.25 -9.28 9.94
CA ASP A 88 -13.65 -9.68 10.14
C ASP A 88 -14.60 -8.67 9.49
N ALA A 89 -14.24 -7.38 9.49
CA ALA A 89 -15.03 -6.35 8.83
C ALA A 89 -15.07 -6.44 7.30
N ASN A 90 -14.06 -7.09 6.69
CA ASN A 90 -13.87 -7.06 5.24
C ASN A 90 -13.81 -8.45 4.60
N ASN A 91 -13.97 -9.53 5.40
CA ASN A 91 -13.82 -10.92 4.98
C ASN A 91 -12.56 -11.13 4.11
N ALA A 92 -11.47 -10.44 4.47
CA ALA A 92 -10.26 -10.40 3.67
C ALA A 92 -9.05 -10.70 4.56
N ASP A 93 -8.24 -11.66 4.12
CA ASP A 93 -7.02 -12.03 4.83
C ASP A 93 -5.91 -11.04 4.50
N PHE A 94 -5.39 -10.41 5.56
CA PHE A 94 -4.29 -9.46 5.49
C PHE A 94 -3.11 -9.92 6.35
N ALA A 95 -2.91 -11.22 6.59
CA ALA A 95 -1.88 -11.70 7.54
C ALA A 95 -0.48 -11.06 7.32
N ASN A 96 -0.11 -10.77 6.07
CA ASN A 96 1.14 -10.10 5.70
C ASN A 96 1.24 -8.64 6.19
N PHE A 97 0.14 -8.00 6.58
CA PHE A 97 0.12 -6.63 7.09
C PHE A 97 0.68 -6.53 8.51
N LEU A 98 0.67 -7.61 9.29
CA LEU A 98 1.27 -7.63 10.63
C LEU A 98 2.78 -7.34 10.56
N GLN A 99 3.42 -7.66 9.44
CA GLN A 99 4.84 -7.39 9.22
C GLN A 99 5.18 -5.89 9.32
N TYR A 100 4.24 -4.98 9.05
CA TYR A 100 4.42 -3.53 9.21
C TYR A 100 4.64 -3.08 10.66
N PHE A 101 4.16 -3.85 11.63
CA PHE A 101 4.35 -3.55 13.04
C PHE A 101 5.77 -3.92 13.50
N TYR A 102 6.41 -4.90 12.84
CA TYR A 102 7.69 -5.46 13.24
C TYR A 102 8.86 -5.02 12.37
N TRP A 103 8.67 -4.84 11.06
CA TRP A 103 9.77 -4.57 10.15
C TRP A 103 10.17 -3.10 10.11
N SER A 104 11.48 -2.92 10.14
CA SER A 104 12.12 -1.63 9.95
C SER A 104 12.64 -1.48 8.52
N GLY A 105 12.85 -0.24 8.09
CA GLY A 105 13.39 0.07 6.77
C GLY A 105 12.32 0.47 5.76
N THR A 106 12.78 1.07 4.68
CA THR A 106 11.94 1.54 3.57
C THR A 106 12.13 0.58 2.38
N PRO A 107 11.05 0.02 1.80
CA PRO A 107 11.14 -0.85 0.65
C PRO A 107 11.63 -0.06 -0.54
N VAL A 108 12.45 -0.71 -1.35
CA VAL A 108 12.82 -0.20 -2.66
C VAL A 108 11.86 -0.86 -3.65
N VAL A 109 10.98 -0.06 -4.24
CA VAL A 109 10.05 -0.51 -5.29
C VAL A 109 10.57 -0.02 -6.63
N LYS A 110 10.89 -0.96 -7.52
CA LYS A 110 11.23 -0.69 -8.92
C LYS A 110 10.03 -1.00 -9.79
N MET A 111 9.75 -0.11 -10.73
CA MET A 111 8.67 -0.28 -11.70
C MET A 111 9.24 -0.12 -13.11
N VAL A 112 8.82 -1.02 -14.00
CA VAL A 112 9.06 -0.91 -15.43
C VAL A 112 7.72 -0.91 -16.13
N SER A 113 7.51 0.08 -16.99
CA SER A 113 6.30 0.22 -17.79
C SER A 113 6.57 -0.03 -19.27
N SER A 114 5.64 -0.67 -19.95
CA SER A 114 5.62 -0.78 -21.40
C SER A 114 4.21 -0.54 -21.93
N TYR A 115 4.11 0.01 -23.14
CA TYR A 115 2.83 0.21 -23.82
C TYR A 115 2.86 -0.52 -25.16
N ASP A 116 1.87 -1.38 -25.36
CA ASP A 116 1.59 -2.04 -26.63
C ASP A 116 0.48 -1.27 -27.35
N ALA A 117 0.83 -0.63 -28.47
CA ALA A 117 -0.09 0.16 -29.28
C ALA A 117 -1.08 -0.71 -30.07
N GLU A 118 -0.68 -1.92 -30.47
CA GLU A 118 -1.53 -2.86 -31.21
C GLU A 118 -2.59 -3.45 -30.29
N ALA A 119 -2.16 -3.96 -29.13
CA ALA A 119 -3.05 -4.53 -28.13
C ALA A 119 -3.76 -3.47 -27.27
N ARG A 120 -3.43 -2.17 -27.46
CA ARG A 120 -3.86 -1.03 -26.63
C ARG A 120 -3.77 -1.33 -25.13
N THR A 121 -2.70 -2.00 -24.73
CA THR A 121 -2.52 -2.52 -23.38
C THR A 121 -1.27 -1.92 -22.78
N PHE A 122 -1.41 -1.41 -21.57
CA PHE A 122 -0.31 -0.85 -20.80
C PHE A 122 0.11 -1.85 -19.72
N SER A 123 1.37 -2.26 -19.72
CA SER A 123 1.91 -3.27 -18.82
C SER A 123 2.81 -2.61 -17.77
N LEU A 124 2.67 -3.04 -16.53
CA LEU A 124 3.50 -2.62 -15.40
C LEU A 124 4.09 -3.83 -14.71
N LYS A 125 5.41 -3.88 -14.69
CA LYS A 125 6.17 -4.85 -13.92
C LYS A 125 6.70 -4.18 -12.66
N PHE A 126 6.29 -4.71 -11.52
CA PHE A 126 6.75 -4.32 -10.19
C PHE A 126 7.81 -5.29 -9.73
N SER A 127 8.84 -4.75 -9.08
CA SER A 127 9.65 -5.53 -8.17
C SER A 127 9.88 -4.75 -6.90
N HIS A 128 9.87 -5.43 -5.77
CA HIS A 128 10.16 -4.78 -4.50
C HIS A 128 11.06 -5.64 -3.61
N GLU A 129 11.87 -4.96 -2.84
CA GLU A 129 12.76 -5.55 -1.86
C GLU A 129 12.76 -4.67 -0.60
N ILE A 130 12.85 -5.30 0.57
CA ILE A 130 13.02 -4.59 1.84
C ILE A 130 14.46 -4.82 2.30
N PRO A 131 15.32 -3.79 2.29
CA PRO A 131 16.70 -3.94 2.72
C PRO A 131 16.80 -4.51 4.14
N LEU A 132 17.75 -5.40 4.37
CA LEU A 132 18.04 -5.94 5.70
C LEU A 132 18.46 -4.80 6.65
N THR A 133 18.06 -4.91 7.91
CA THR A 133 18.42 -3.93 8.95
C THR A 133 19.09 -4.64 10.12
N PRO A 134 19.93 -3.94 10.92
CA PRO A 134 20.55 -4.54 12.09
C PRO A 134 19.52 -5.21 13.01
N GLY A 135 19.70 -6.48 13.34
CA GLY A 135 18.74 -7.28 14.12
C GLY A 135 17.60 -7.92 13.33
N GLN A 136 17.52 -7.70 12.01
CA GLN A 136 16.53 -8.32 11.11
C GLN A 136 17.23 -8.87 9.85
N PRO A 137 17.90 -10.03 9.95
CA PRO A 137 18.72 -10.59 8.87
C PRO A 137 17.90 -11.25 7.76
N THR A 138 16.61 -11.51 8.00
CA THR A 138 15.67 -12.05 7.02
C THR A 138 14.40 -11.20 7.01
N LYS A 139 13.86 -10.94 5.82
CA LYS A 139 12.58 -10.25 5.62
C LYS A 139 11.83 -10.93 4.49
N GLU A 140 10.60 -11.32 4.77
CA GLU A 140 9.72 -11.88 3.77
C GLU A 140 9.18 -10.77 2.84
N PRO A 141 8.58 -11.10 1.70
CA PRO A 141 7.78 -10.14 0.95
C PRO A 141 6.52 -9.77 1.74
N THR A 142 6.22 -8.47 1.84
CA THR A 142 4.96 -7.97 2.43
C THR A 142 4.06 -7.34 1.38
N LEU A 143 2.78 -7.19 1.72
CA LEU A 143 1.79 -6.50 0.89
C LEU A 143 2.08 -5.00 0.85
N ILE A 144 2.50 -4.47 -0.30
CA ILE A 144 2.67 -3.03 -0.55
C ILE A 144 1.49 -2.51 -1.40
N PRO A 145 0.61 -1.66 -0.86
CA PRO A 145 -0.44 -1.01 -1.64
C PRO A 145 0.16 0.09 -2.53
N VAL A 146 -0.09 -0.01 -3.83
CA VAL A 146 0.36 0.99 -4.82
C VAL A 146 -0.85 1.56 -5.54
N VAL A 147 -1.06 2.87 -5.41
CA VAL A 147 -2.10 3.58 -6.15
C VAL A 147 -1.55 4.02 -7.50
N ILE A 148 -2.28 3.72 -8.56
CA ILE A 148 -1.87 3.96 -9.94
C ILE A 148 -2.96 4.70 -10.69
N GLY A 149 -2.57 5.73 -11.43
CA GLY A 149 -3.39 6.39 -12.44
C GLY A 149 -2.58 6.66 -13.71
N LEU A 150 -3.23 6.56 -14.86
CA LEU A 150 -2.63 6.89 -16.16
C LEU A 150 -2.92 8.35 -16.50
N LEU A 151 -1.94 9.06 -17.04
CA LEU A 151 -2.07 10.45 -17.45
C LEU A 151 -1.86 10.60 -18.97
N ASP A 152 -2.64 11.47 -19.59
CA ASP A 152 -2.45 11.85 -20.99
C ASP A 152 -1.34 12.90 -21.16
N SER A 153 -1.05 13.30 -22.39
CA SER A 153 -0.03 14.32 -22.69
C SER A 153 -0.29 15.71 -22.09
N SER A 154 -1.52 16.00 -21.68
CA SER A 154 -1.89 17.23 -20.98
C SER A 154 -1.78 17.10 -19.45
N GLY A 155 -1.43 15.91 -18.94
CA GLY A 155 -1.39 15.62 -17.51
C GLY A 155 -2.75 15.29 -16.91
N LYS A 156 -3.78 15.06 -17.73
CA LYS A 156 -5.13 14.73 -17.28
C LYS A 156 -5.27 13.22 -17.07
N ASP A 157 -6.01 12.87 -16.04
CA ASP A 157 -6.34 11.49 -15.68
C ASP A 157 -7.11 10.75 -16.79
N ILE A 158 -6.59 9.60 -17.22
CA ILE A 158 -7.22 8.70 -18.19
C ILE A 158 -8.06 7.67 -17.42
N THR A 159 -9.34 7.56 -17.79
CA THR A 159 -10.24 6.54 -17.22
C THR A 159 -9.79 5.14 -17.63
N LEU A 160 -9.65 4.25 -16.65
CA LEU A 160 -9.35 2.84 -16.89
C LEU A 160 -10.64 2.08 -17.21
N SER A 161 -10.56 1.08 -18.10
CA SER A 161 -11.69 0.18 -18.40
C SER A 161 -11.53 -1.16 -17.67
N SER A 162 -10.33 -1.73 -17.71
CA SER A 162 -10.02 -2.95 -16.99
C SER A 162 -8.58 -2.96 -16.50
N VAL A 163 -8.38 -3.68 -15.41
CA VAL A 163 -7.08 -3.95 -14.81
C VAL A 163 -6.99 -5.43 -14.53
N TYR A 164 -5.97 -6.07 -15.09
CA TYR A 164 -5.59 -7.43 -14.77
C TYR A 164 -4.46 -7.40 -13.76
N HIS A 165 -4.69 -7.98 -12.59
CA HIS A 165 -3.72 -8.00 -11.50
C HIS A 165 -3.86 -9.31 -10.73
N ASP A 166 -2.75 -10.03 -10.58
CA ASP A 166 -2.66 -11.28 -9.81
C ASP A 166 -3.71 -12.33 -10.22
N GLY A 167 -3.81 -12.61 -11.52
CA GLY A 167 -4.77 -13.59 -12.04
C GLY A 167 -6.20 -13.09 -12.18
N THR A 168 -6.53 -11.92 -11.61
CA THR A 168 -7.90 -11.40 -11.56
C THR A 168 -8.06 -10.19 -12.47
N GLN A 169 -9.06 -10.22 -13.35
CA GLN A 169 -9.49 -9.06 -14.11
C GLN A 169 -10.57 -8.30 -13.34
N LYS A 170 -10.36 -7.00 -13.14
CA LYS A 170 -11.35 -6.09 -12.56
C LYS A 170 -11.75 -5.06 -13.61
N THR A 171 -13.04 -4.95 -13.85
CA THR A 171 -13.60 -3.83 -14.63
C THR A 171 -13.67 -2.62 -13.72
N ILE A 172 -13.11 -1.51 -14.17
CA ILE A 172 -13.01 -0.28 -13.39
C ILE A 172 -13.59 0.84 -14.27
N SER A 173 -14.13 1.90 -13.65
CA SER A 173 -14.59 3.10 -14.35
C SER A 173 -14.09 4.38 -13.67
N SER A 174 -12.96 4.27 -12.98
CA SER A 174 -12.24 5.35 -12.33
C SER A 174 -10.91 5.62 -13.04
N SER A 175 -10.33 6.78 -12.78
CA SER A 175 -9.01 7.18 -13.27
C SER A 175 -7.84 6.53 -12.53
N SER A 176 -8.09 5.98 -11.34
CA SER A 176 -7.06 5.32 -10.54
C SER A 176 -7.56 4.01 -9.93
N THR A 177 -6.62 3.11 -9.70
CA THR A 177 -6.84 1.84 -8.99
C THR A 177 -5.75 1.59 -7.96
N ILE A 178 -6.00 0.66 -7.04
CA ILE A 178 -5.03 0.22 -6.04
C ILE A 178 -4.58 -1.19 -6.41
N LEU A 179 -3.29 -1.36 -6.63
CA LEU A 179 -2.66 -2.65 -6.77
C LEU A 179 -2.14 -3.16 -5.42
N ARG A 180 -2.24 -4.47 -5.21
CA ARG A 180 -1.73 -5.19 -4.04
C ARG A 180 -0.46 -5.93 -4.45
N VAL A 181 0.69 -5.28 -4.33
CA VAL A 181 1.97 -5.91 -4.67
C VAL A 181 2.38 -6.79 -3.49
N THR A 182 2.30 -8.11 -3.65
CA THR A 182 2.58 -9.09 -2.58
C THR A 182 3.83 -9.92 -2.86
N LYS A 183 4.22 -10.01 -4.13
CA LYS A 183 5.35 -10.82 -4.60
C LYS A 183 6.53 -9.90 -4.93
N VAL A 184 7.75 -10.42 -4.71
CA VAL A 184 9.02 -9.74 -5.06
C VAL A 184 9.04 -9.25 -6.50
N SER A 185 8.43 -9.99 -7.43
CA SER A 185 8.21 -9.56 -8.80
C SER A 185 6.78 -9.90 -9.21
N GLN A 186 6.07 -8.94 -9.78
CA GLN A 186 4.67 -9.09 -10.18
C GLN A 186 4.36 -8.20 -11.38
N GLU A 187 3.50 -8.68 -12.27
CA GLU A 187 3.10 -7.93 -13.47
C GLU A 187 1.59 -7.61 -13.42
N SER A 188 1.22 -6.50 -14.05
CA SER A 188 -0.17 -6.02 -14.12
C SER A 188 -0.41 -5.35 -15.45
N PHE A 189 -1.60 -5.57 -16.00
CA PHE A 189 -1.99 -5.06 -17.31
C PHE A 189 -3.19 -4.15 -17.17
N PHE A 190 -3.18 -3.06 -17.91
CA PHE A 190 -4.17 -1.99 -17.86
C PHE A 190 -4.69 -1.73 -19.25
N LYS A 191 -6.01 -1.64 -19.37
CA LYS A 191 -6.65 -1.18 -20.61
C LYS A 191 -7.28 0.18 -20.36
N PRO A 192 -6.77 1.26 -20.97
CA PRO A 192 -7.44 2.55 -20.92
C PRO A 192 -8.82 2.42 -21.56
N LYS A 193 -9.81 3.14 -21.03
CA LYS A 193 -11.13 3.22 -21.64
C LYS A 193 -10.96 4.02 -22.93
N CYS A 194 -11.11 3.37 -24.08
CA CYS A 194 -11.21 4.07 -25.35
C CYS A 194 -12.38 5.06 -25.27
N GLY A 195 -12.05 6.36 -25.24
CA GLY A 195 -13.00 7.42 -25.56
C GLY A 195 -13.10 7.54 -27.08
N MET A 196 -14.33 7.75 -27.57
CA MET A 196 -14.66 8.12 -28.95
C MET A 196 -13.80 9.28 -29.46
#